data_AF-A0A6I6E043-F1
#
_entry.id   AF-A0A6I6E043-F1
#
_cell.length_a   1.000
_cell.length_b   1.000
_cell.length_c   1.000
_cell.angle_alpha   90.00
_cell.angle_beta   90.00
_cell.angle_gamma   90.00
#
_symmetry.space_group_name_H-M   'P 1'
#
loop_
_entity.id
_entity.type
_entity.pdbx_description
1 polymer ?
#
loop_
_entity_poly.entity_id
_entity_poly.type
_entity_poly.pdbx_seq_one_letter_code
_entity_poly.pdbx_strand_id
1 'polypeptide(L)'
;MTQSGSGSMAMERRTQLRIDLRIPVELTYPGRDAPVQAVTRDLSWGGALLHLTDPLPRDLKTLIISLPWRRGKSIHAQAKLLRVRPDAAGGYLAAVRFTSLSPRSQSRLERLLKMLYSADTKGDAAGKNALFRELEVTVSDAEELRQTLLQILEGRYTVTVFEPYEVGQSISLSITGTFDLPDIRLRAQISGVQKSRVEGFNWADLYTLSLEFEHPGDAIRALIAQILSRLSDSEDQSSIFISLEGAPDWLRSVATAVRFSMSNRKADVGVRDEVRSCLESERPEAVERLIAGWGNVNDFDVVFQDLVLSRDEQPPAWSQEAWDELKLLQSVHDEVYGAPPHRNTWLRGGRL
;
A
#
# COMPACT_ATOMS: atom_id res chain seq x y z
N MET A 1 41.70 -2.20 34.08
CA MET A 1 41.07 -3.51 33.81
C MET A 1 39.78 -3.60 34.59
N THR A 2 38.64 -3.54 33.91
CA THR A 2 37.34 -4.10 34.36
C THR A 2 36.42 -4.07 33.15
N GLN A 3 36.44 -5.15 32.38
CA GLN A 3 35.38 -5.50 31.44
C GLN A 3 34.18 -5.97 32.27
N SER A 4 33.00 -5.44 31.99
CA SER A 4 31.73 -5.99 32.49
C SER A 4 30.68 -5.91 31.40
N GLY A 5 30.06 -7.06 31.14
CA GLY A 5 28.68 -7.10 30.70
C GLY A 5 28.46 -7.42 29.23
N SER A 6 28.72 -8.68 28.87
CA SER A 6 28.18 -9.38 27.70
C SER A 6 26.70 -9.04 27.49
N GLY A 7 26.42 -8.16 26.53
CA GLY A 7 25.11 -8.03 25.92
C GLY A 7 24.88 -9.26 25.07
N SER A 8 24.02 -10.16 25.54
CA SER A 8 23.48 -11.27 24.76
C SER A 8 22.88 -10.71 23.46
N MET A 9 23.61 -10.83 22.36
CA MET A 9 23.07 -10.72 21.01
C MET A 9 22.15 -11.92 20.78
N ALA A 10 20.95 -11.87 21.36
CA ALA A 10 19.86 -12.70 20.89
C ALA A 10 19.63 -12.33 19.42
N MET A 11 20.00 -13.22 18.49
CA MET A 11 19.70 -13.05 17.07
C MET A 11 18.23 -12.64 16.94
N GLU A 12 17.98 -11.50 16.33
CA GLU A 12 16.65 -10.97 16.08
C GLU A 12 15.91 -11.98 15.16
N ARG A 13 15.05 -12.80 15.76
CA ARG A 13 14.25 -13.83 15.04
C ARG A 13 12.98 -13.24 14.42
N ARG A 14 12.76 -11.93 14.58
CA ARG A 14 11.53 -11.28 14.09
C ARG A 14 11.69 -10.94 12.62
N THR A 15 10.72 -11.38 11.84
CA THR A 15 10.65 -11.14 10.38
C THR A 15 9.90 -9.86 10.02
N GLN A 16 9.41 -9.10 11.01
CA GLN A 16 8.56 -7.93 10.81
C GLN A 16 8.98 -6.81 11.76
N LEU A 17 9.00 -5.59 11.22
CA LEU A 17 9.29 -4.40 12.01
C LEU A 17 8.19 -4.14 13.04
N ARG A 18 8.61 -3.77 14.25
CA ARG A 18 7.73 -3.28 15.31
C ARG A 18 7.94 -1.79 15.48
N ILE A 19 6.85 -1.05 15.55
CA ILE A 19 6.85 0.38 15.83
C ILE A 19 6.41 0.52 17.28
N ASP A 20 7.20 1.20 18.10
CA ASP A 20 6.87 1.47 19.50
C ASP A 20 5.88 2.64 19.58
N LEU A 21 4.68 2.38 20.09
CA LEU A 21 3.62 3.39 20.16
C LEU A 21 2.52 3.02 21.15
N ARG A 22 1.85 4.05 21.65
CA ARG A 22 0.76 3.94 22.62
C ARG A 22 -0.57 4.41 22.00
N ILE A 23 -1.30 3.46 21.42
CA ILE A 23 -2.65 3.67 20.92
C ILE A 23 -3.62 2.92 21.84
N PRO A 24 -4.71 3.57 22.31
CA PRO A 24 -5.78 2.86 23.01
C PRO A 24 -6.48 1.92 22.03
N VAL A 25 -6.69 0.68 22.46
CA VAL A 25 -7.34 -0.37 21.69
C VAL A 25 -8.37 -1.08 22.54
N GLU A 26 -9.36 -1.67 21.88
CA GLU A 26 -10.39 -2.47 22.54
C GLU A 26 -10.19 -3.94 22.22
N LEU A 27 -10.39 -4.79 23.21
CA LEU A 27 -10.29 -6.23 23.11
C LEU A 27 -11.64 -6.87 23.39
N THR A 28 -12.11 -7.72 22.49
CA THR A 28 -13.29 -8.56 22.71
C THR A 28 -12.90 -10.03 22.66
N TYR A 29 -13.52 -10.85 23.51
CA TYR A 29 -13.22 -12.28 23.58
C TYR A 29 -14.41 -13.08 24.15
N PRO A 30 -14.47 -14.40 23.91
CA PRO A 30 -15.57 -15.23 24.41
C PRO A 30 -15.73 -15.16 25.92
N GLY A 31 -16.98 -15.05 26.39
CA GLY A 31 -17.31 -15.00 27.82
C GLY A 31 -17.33 -13.60 28.44
N ARG A 32 -17.14 -12.54 27.64
CA ARG A 32 -17.27 -11.16 28.10
C ARG A 32 -18.02 -10.30 27.06
N ASP A 33 -19.12 -9.70 27.48
CA ASP A 33 -19.97 -8.89 26.61
C ASP A 33 -19.40 -7.49 26.36
N ALA A 34 -18.70 -6.93 27.34
CA ALA A 34 -18.11 -5.60 27.26
C ALA A 34 -16.64 -5.65 26.80
N PRO A 35 -16.22 -4.79 25.84
CA PRO A 35 -14.83 -4.69 25.42
C PRO A 35 -13.90 -4.31 26.59
N VAL A 36 -12.71 -4.89 26.60
CA VAL A 36 -11.63 -4.56 27.53
C VAL A 36 -10.73 -3.52 26.91
N GLN A 37 -10.49 -2.42 27.62
CA GLN A 37 -9.57 -1.39 27.18
C GLN A 37 -8.12 -1.86 27.42
N ALA A 38 -7.27 -1.63 26.43
CA ALA A 38 -5.84 -1.87 26.49
C ALA A 38 -5.09 -0.76 25.75
N VAL A 39 -3.77 -0.70 25.93
CA VAL A 39 -2.92 0.26 25.23
C VAL A 39 -1.80 -0.49 24.54
N THR A 40 -1.53 -0.20 23.27
CA THR A 40 -0.38 -0.79 22.59
C THR A 40 0.93 -0.32 23.24
N ARG A 41 1.92 -1.19 23.23
CA ARG A 41 3.33 -0.85 23.51
C ARG A 41 4.12 -0.86 22.23
N ASP A 42 3.88 -1.89 21.42
CA ASP A 42 4.38 -2.00 20.06
C ASP A 42 3.25 -2.48 19.12
N LEU A 43 3.39 -2.16 17.85
CA LEU A 43 2.53 -2.63 16.77
C LEU A 43 3.38 -3.03 15.57
N SER A 44 3.01 -4.12 14.92
CA SER A 44 3.62 -4.62 13.69
C SER A 44 2.56 -5.09 12.72
N TRP A 45 2.97 -5.44 11.51
CA TRP A 45 2.05 -5.99 10.52
C TRP A 45 1.44 -7.33 10.95
N GLY A 46 2.11 -8.15 11.77
CA GLY A 46 1.62 -9.47 12.21
C GLY A 46 1.19 -9.57 13.66
N GLY A 47 1.23 -8.49 14.45
CA GLY A 47 0.81 -8.55 15.85
C GLY A 47 1.11 -7.29 16.62
N ALA A 48 0.84 -7.35 17.92
CA ALA A 48 1.03 -6.25 18.85
C ALA A 48 1.49 -6.75 20.23
N LEU A 49 2.10 -5.85 20.99
CA LEU A 49 2.26 -5.99 22.42
C LEU A 49 1.30 -5.01 23.10
N LEU A 50 0.48 -5.53 24.01
CA LEU A 50 -0.56 -4.77 24.69
C LEU A 50 -0.24 -4.65 26.17
N HIS A 51 -0.56 -3.51 26.76
CA HIS A 51 -0.63 -3.28 28.19
C HIS A 51 -2.09 -3.28 28.63
N LEU A 52 -2.40 -4.02 29.68
CA LEU A 52 -3.71 -4.12 30.30
C LEU A 52 -3.62 -3.80 31.79
N THR A 53 -4.66 -3.18 32.34
CA THR A 53 -4.80 -2.96 33.78
C THR A 53 -5.11 -4.28 34.49
N ASP A 54 -6.01 -5.07 33.91
CA ASP A 54 -6.52 -6.31 34.49
C ASP A 54 -5.95 -7.55 33.78
N PRO A 55 -5.84 -8.70 34.49
CA PRO A 55 -5.40 -9.93 33.86
C PRO A 55 -6.45 -10.45 32.87
N LEU A 56 -5.97 -11.02 31.77
CA LEU A 56 -6.82 -11.82 30.87
C LEU A 56 -7.07 -13.22 31.48
N PRO A 57 -8.21 -13.87 31.13
CA PRO A 57 -8.47 -15.26 31.52
C PRO A 57 -7.32 -16.19 31.10
N ARG A 58 -6.96 -17.14 31.98
CA ARG A 58 -5.77 -18.00 31.77
C ARG A 58 -5.91 -18.95 30.58
N ASP A 59 -7.14 -19.31 30.24
CA ASP A 59 -7.52 -20.21 29.15
C ASP A 59 -7.85 -19.47 27.84
N LEU A 60 -7.74 -18.14 27.82
CA LEU A 60 -7.99 -17.34 26.63
C LEU A 60 -6.95 -17.62 25.54
N LYS A 61 -7.39 -18.19 24.42
CA LYS A 61 -6.51 -18.47 23.27
C LYS A 61 -6.62 -17.43 22.16
N THR A 62 -7.83 -16.93 21.91
CA THR A 62 -8.13 -16.05 20.79
C THR A 62 -8.98 -14.88 21.24
N LEU A 63 -8.72 -13.71 20.67
CA LEU A 63 -9.45 -12.47 20.93
C LEU A 63 -9.54 -11.65 19.65
N ILE A 64 -10.37 -10.62 19.63
CA ILE A 64 -10.44 -9.63 18.56
C ILE A 64 -9.91 -8.31 19.08
N ILE A 65 -9.01 -7.70 18.31
CA ILE A 65 -8.44 -6.38 18.59
C ILE A 65 -9.12 -5.39 17.68
N SER A 66 -9.62 -4.30 18.26
CA SER A 66 -10.16 -3.15 17.57
C SER A 66 -9.18 -1.99 17.74
N LEU A 67 -8.44 -1.66 16.68
CA LEU A 67 -7.63 -0.44 16.66
C LEU A 67 -8.45 0.73 16.07
N PRO A 68 -8.31 1.94 16.61
CA PRO A 68 -8.99 3.11 16.08
C PRO A 68 -8.48 3.46 14.67
N TRP A 69 -9.39 3.95 13.83
CA TRP A 69 -9.11 4.47 12.50
C TRP A 69 -9.89 5.77 12.27
N ARG A 70 -9.54 6.50 11.21
CA ARG A 70 -10.13 7.81 10.88
C ARG A 70 -11.67 7.73 10.78
N ARG A 71 -12.33 8.80 11.24
CA ARG A 71 -13.79 9.02 11.16
C ARG A 71 -14.62 7.94 11.88
N GLY A 72 -14.22 7.56 13.10
CA GLY A 72 -14.94 6.57 13.92
C GLY A 72 -14.93 5.15 13.36
N LYS A 73 -14.12 4.88 12.33
CA LYS A 73 -13.93 3.53 11.78
C LYS A 73 -12.84 2.82 12.60
N SER A 74 -12.75 1.51 12.48
CA SER A 74 -11.80 0.67 13.23
C SER A 74 -11.09 -0.34 12.32
N ILE A 75 -9.95 -0.83 12.77
CA ILE A 75 -9.24 -1.99 12.22
C ILE A 75 -9.54 -3.16 13.15
N HIS A 76 -10.24 -4.16 12.64
CA HIS A 76 -10.51 -5.39 13.38
C HIS A 76 -9.55 -6.48 12.93
N ALA A 77 -8.86 -7.08 13.91
CA ALA A 77 -7.98 -8.21 13.71
C ALA A 77 -8.33 -9.31 14.71
N GLN A 78 -8.62 -10.52 14.22
CA GLN A 78 -8.62 -11.70 15.07
C GLN A 78 -7.17 -12.02 15.43
N ALA A 79 -6.91 -12.28 16.69
CA ALA A 79 -5.58 -12.50 17.20
C ALA A 79 -5.52 -13.70 18.14
N LYS A 80 -4.39 -14.38 18.12
CA LYS A 80 -4.03 -15.43 19.06
C LYS A 80 -3.17 -14.82 20.18
N LEU A 81 -3.53 -15.13 21.41
CA LEU A 81 -2.73 -14.78 22.58
C LEU A 81 -1.50 -15.69 22.64
N LEU A 82 -0.31 -15.11 22.61
CA LEU A 82 0.95 -15.87 22.65
C LEU A 82 1.45 -16.05 24.08
N ARG A 83 1.41 -14.97 24.87
CA ARG A 83 1.84 -14.96 26.27
C ARG A 83 1.28 -13.76 27.01
N VAL A 84 1.09 -13.92 28.32
CA VAL A 84 0.77 -12.83 29.25
C VAL A 84 1.79 -12.86 30.38
N ARG A 85 2.29 -11.70 30.79
CA ARG A 85 3.16 -11.55 31.96
C ARG A 85 2.79 -10.31 32.76
N PRO A 86 3.02 -10.28 34.08
CA PRO A 86 2.93 -9.03 34.84
C PRO A 86 3.91 -7.98 34.28
N ASP A 87 3.48 -6.73 34.27
CA ASP A 87 4.35 -5.59 33.93
C ASP A 87 4.98 -5.02 35.21
N ALA A 88 6.26 -4.64 35.16
CA ALA A 88 6.96 -4.06 36.32
C ALA A 88 6.37 -2.70 36.74
N ALA A 89 5.77 -1.99 35.78
CA ALA A 89 5.05 -0.73 36.00
C ALA A 89 3.61 -0.92 36.50
N GLY A 90 3.19 -2.16 36.78
CA GLY A 90 1.82 -2.51 37.14
C GLY A 90 0.97 -2.93 35.93
N GLY A 91 -0.01 -3.80 36.18
CA GLY A 91 -0.84 -4.42 35.15
C GLY A 91 -0.14 -5.60 34.45
N TYR A 92 -0.51 -5.84 33.20
CA TYR A 92 -0.11 -7.02 32.43
C TYR A 92 0.31 -6.66 31.01
N LEU A 93 1.34 -7.34 30.52
CA LEU A 93 1.75 -7.32 29.11
C LEU A 93 1.24 -8.56 28.40
N ALA A 94 0.43 -8.39 27.36
CA ALA A 94 -0.07 -9.45 26.50
C ALA A 94 0.54 -9.34 25.10
N ALA A 95 1.25 -10.37 24.67
CA ALA A 95 1.74 -10.47 23.30
C ALA A 95 0.73 -11.23 22.45
N VAL A 96 0.32 -10.64 21.33
CA VAL A 96 -0.73 -11.15 20.46
C VAL A 96 -0.22 -11.23 19.01
N ARG A 97 -0.60 -12.28 18.30
CA ARG A 97 -0.35 -12.43 16.85
C ARG A 97 -1.67 -12.32 16.11
N PHE A 98 -1.72 -11.52 15.06
CA PHE A 98 -2.88 -11.47 14.19
C PHE A 98 -2.96 -12.76 13.37
N THR A 99 -4.13 -13.39 13.36
CA THR A 99 -4.40 -14.64 12.64
C THR A 99 -5.41 -14.45 11.52
N SER A 100 -6.24 -13.41 11.59
CA SER A 100 -7.18 -13.09 10.51
C SER A 100 -7.48 -11.59 10.49
N LEU A 101 -7.41 -10.98 9.31
CA LEU A 101 -7.86 -9.62 9.04
C LEU A 101 -8.76 -9.62 7.82
N SER A 102 -9.84 -8.84 7.80
CA SER A 102 -10.52 -8.58 6.53
C SER A 102 -9.58 -7.82 5.56
N PRO A 103 -9.73 -7.95 4.23
CA PRO A 103 -8.96 -7.17 3.26
C PRO A 103 -8.97 -5.66 3.58
N ARG A 104 -10.14 -5.14 4.00
CA ARG A 104 -10.31 -3.76 4.45
C ARG A 104 -9.48 -3.42 5.70
N SER A 105 -9.46 -4.30 6.70
CA SER A 105 -8.63 -4.11 7.91
C SER A 105 -7.15 -4.16 7.55
N GLN A 106 -6.73 -5.07 6.66
CA GLN A 106 -5.35 -5.17 6.19
C GLN A 106 -4.89 -3.86 5.52
N SER A 107 -5.62 -3.36 4.51
CA SER A 107 -5.20 -2.13 3.80
C SER A 107 -5.08 -0.93 4.75
N ARG A 108 -5.94 -0.88 5.78
CA ARG A 108 -5.86 0.16 6.82
C ARG A 108 -4.67 -0.02 7.75
N LEU A 109 -4.39 -1.25 8.18
CA LEU A 109 -3.23 -1.57 9.01
C LEU A 109 -1.94 -1.22 8.28
N GLU A 110 -1.81 -1.60 7.01
CA GLU A 110 -0.64 -1.25 6.19
C GLU A 110 -0.48 0.26 6.07
N ARG A 111 -1.56 0.99 5.80
CA ARG A 111 -1.52 2.46 5.75
C ARG A 111 -1.16 3.06 7.11
N LEU A 112 -1.69 2.52 8.21
CA LEU A 112 -1.35 2.94 9.56
C LEU A 112 0.15 2.80 9.81
N LEU A 113 0.69 1.61 9.54
CA LEU A 113 2.11 1.31 9.74
C LEU A 113 3.01 2.18 8.87
N LYS A 114 2.65 2.39 7.59
CA LYS A 114 3.38 3.31 6.70
C LYS A 114 3.39 4.74 7.24
N MET A 115 2.25 5.27 7.67
CA MET A 115 2.17 6.62 8.26
C MET A 115 3.01 6.75 9.54
N LEU A 116 2.98 5.73 10.40
CA LEU A 116 3.74 5.73 11.65
C LEU A 116 5.25 5.62 11.40
N TYR A 117 5.65 4.78 10.45
CA TYR A 117 7.06 4.60 10.08
C TYR A 117 7.66 5.86 9.46
N SER A 118 6.96 6.50 8.52
CA SER A 118 7.41 7.76 7.90
C SER A 118 7.50 8.93 8.87
N ALA A 119 6.76 8.90 10.00
CA ALA A 119 6.83 9.95 11.01
C ALA A 119 8.10 9.88 11.87
N ASP A 120 8.64 8.67 12.09
CA ASP A 120 9.87 8.45 12.85
C ASP A 120 11.14 8.67 12.00
N THR A 121 11.08 8.37 10.70
CA THR A 121 12.25 8.48 9.80
C THR A 121 12.30 9.84 9.09
N LYS A 122 12.55 10.93 9.83
CA LYS A 122 12.82 12.26 9.24
C LYS A 122 14.27 12.49 8.80
N GLY A 123 15.11 11.46 8.79
CA GLY A 123 16.51 11.58 8.37
C GLY A 123 17.18 10.22 8.28
N ASP A 124 16.85 9.45 7.25
CA ASP A 124 17.82 8.66 6.47
C ASP A 124 17.06 7.87 5.41
N ALA A 125 17.46 8.09 4.16
CA ALA A 125 16.95 7.35 3.02
C ALA A 125 17.53 5.94 3.02
N ALA A 126 16.66 5.00 2.62
CA ALA A 126 16.98 3.75 1.96
C ALA A 126 17.69 2.65 2.78
N GLY A 127 16.90 1.62 3.09
CA GLY A 127 17.36 0.24 3.04
C GLY A 127 17.61 -0.42 4.39
N LYS A 128 16.61 -1.19 4.87
CA LYS A 128 16.78 -2.59 5.34
C LYS A 128 15.57 -3.16 6.09
N ASN A 129 14.65 -2.34 6.60
CA ASN A 129 13.51 -2.85 7.37
C ASN A 129 12.19 -2.65 6.63
N ALA A 130 11.89 -3.55 5.69
CA ALA A 130 10.55 -3.63 5.14
C ALA A 130 9.54 -3.88 6.30
N LEU A 131 8.42 -3.15 6.31
CA LEU A 131 7.38 -3.30 7.34
C LEU A 131 6.84 -4.74 7.42
N PHE A 132 6.88 -5.43 6.28
CA PHE A 132 6.53 -6.82 6.08
C PHE A 132 7.22 -7.32 4.81
N ARG A 133 7.34 -8.65 4.66
CA ARG A 133 7.86 -9.27 3.43
C ARG A 133 6.75 -9.34 2.40
N GLU A 134 7.03 -8.85 1.21
CA GLU A 134 6.12 -8.83 0.06
C GLU A 134 6.55 -9.90 -0.94
N LEU A 135 5.58 -10.67 -1.44
CA LEU A 135 5.75 -11.62 -2.52
C LEU A 135 4.92 -11.12 -3.69
N GLU A 136 5.59 -10.66 -4.74
CA GLU A 136 4.94 -10.23 -5.95
C GLU A 136 4.81 -11.39 -6.93
N VAL A 137 3.62 -11.53 -7.52
CA VAL A 137 3.31 -12.46 -8.60
C VAL A 137 2.74 -11.64 -9.74
N THR A 138 3.38 -11.69 -10.90
CA THR A 138 2.87 -11.03 -12.09
C THR A 138 2.00 -12.00 -12.89
N VAL A 139 0.84 -11.52 -13.33
CA VAL A 139 -0.06 -12.25 -14.24
C VAL A 139 -0.14 -11.51 -15.57
N SER A 140 -0.10 -12.26 -16.66
CA SER A 140 0.06 -11.75 -18.03
C SER A 140 -1.26 -11.42 -18.69
N ASP A 141 -2.35 -12.05 -18.26
CA ASP A 141 -3.68 -11.85 -18.83
C ASP A 141 -4.81 -12.12 -17.81
N ALA A 142 -6.04 -11.82 -18.23
CA ALA A 142 -7.23 -11.96 -17.39
C ALA A 142 -7.56 -13.42 -17.04
N GLU A 143 -7.21 -14.39 -17.90
CA GLU A 143 -7.49 -15.80 -17.64
C GLU A 143 -6.50 -16.36 -16.61
N GLU A 144 -5.22 -16.01 -16.69
CA GLU A 144 -4.22 -16.33 -15.67
C GLU A 144 -4.61 -15.75 -14.30
N LEU A 145 -5.07 -14.49 -14.29
CA LEU A 145 -5.60 -13.86 -13.09
C LEU A 145 -6.82 -14.63 -12.55
N ARG A 146 -7.76 -14.99 -13.41
CA ARG A 146 -8.95 -15.76 -13.04
C ARG A 146 -8.60 -17.13 -12.46
N GLN A 147 -7.67 -17.86 -13.06
CA GLN A 147 -7.19 -19.15 -12.54
C GLN A 147 -6.53 -19.00 -11.17
N THR A 148 -5.68 -17.97 -11.02
CA THR A 148 -5.06 -17.64 -9.73
C THR A 148 -6.13 -17.38 -8.66
N LEU A 149 -7.15 -16.58 -8.98
CA LEU A 149 -8.25 -16.28 -8.08
C LEU A 149 -9.07 -17.52 -7.69
N LEU A 150 -9.31 -18.45 -8.62
CA LEU A 150 -10.00 -19.71 -8.33
C LEU A 150 -9.19 -20.59 -7.36
N GLN A 151 -7.86 -20.70 -7.53
CA GLN A 151 -7.00 -21.40 -6.58
C GLN A 151 -7.07 -20.80 -5.18
N ILE A 152 -7.09 -19.46 -5.08
CA ILE A 152 -7.23 -18.75 -3.81
C ILE A 152 -8.56 -19.09 -3.13
N LEU A 153 -9.65 -19.20 -3.91
CA LEU A 153 -10.97 -19.59 -3.40
C LEU A 153 -11.01 -21.03 -2.87
N GLU A 154 -10.25 -21.93 -3.47
CA GLU A 154 -10.05 -23.31 -2.99
C GLU A 154 -9.20 -23.38 -1.72
N GLY A 155 -8.68 -22.22 -1.26
CA GLY A 155 -7.91 -22.08 -0.03
C GLY A 155 -6.46 -22.53 -0.15
N ARG A 156 -5.99 -22.79 -1.38
CA ARG A 156 -4.63 -23.24 -1.65
C ARG A 156 -4.08 -22.51 -2.85
N TYR A 157 -3.05 -21.70 -2.63
CA TYR A 157 -2.28 -21.10 -3.70
C TYR A 157 -0.83 -21.55 -3.60
N THR A 158 -0.27 -21.99 -4.72
CA THR A 158 1.12 -22.45 -4.80
C THR A 158 1.91 -21.61 -5.78
N VAL A 159 3.13 -21.24 -5.40
CA VAL A 159 3.99 -20.36 -6.21
C VAL A 159 5.45 -20.78 -6.08
N THR A 160 6.19 -20.71 -7.18
CA THR A 160 7.63 -21.01 -7.20
C THR A 160 8.44 -19.73 -7.10
N VAL A 161 9.42 -19.70 -6.20
CA VAL A 161 10.27 -18.54 -5.93
C VAL A 161 11.74 -18.93 -5.90
N PHE A 162 12.63 -17.95 -6.06
CA PHE A 162 14.09 -18.13 -5.96
C PHE A 162 14.61 -17.97 -4.53
N GLU A 163 13.83 -17.37 -3.64
CA GLU A 163 14.25 -17.07 -2.28
C GLU A 163 13.67 -18.08 -1.28
N PRO A 164 14.41 -18.40 -0.20
CA PRO A 164 13.87 -19.22 0.86
C PRO A 164 12.84 -18.43 1.70
N TYR A 165 11.80 -19.15 2.11
CA TYR A 165 10.79 -18.71 3.06
C TYR A 165 10.69 -19.72 4.20
N GLU A 166 10.17 -19.28 5.35
CA GLU A 166 9.98 -20.14 6.52
C GLU A 166 8.51 -20.52 6.68
N VAL A 167 8.25 -21.78 7.02
CA VAL A 167 6.89 -22.22 7.39
C VAL A 167 6.41 -21.42 8.60
N GLY A 168 5.20 -20.90 8.53
CA GLY A 168 4.60 -20.04 9.54
C GLY A 168 4.89 -18.54 9.35
N GLN A 169 5.73 -18.15 8.38
CA GLN A 169 5.98 -16.76 8.03
C GLN A 169 4.73 -16.15 7.39
N SER A 170 4.27 -14.99 7.89
CA SER A 170 3.21 -14.23 7.21
C SER A 170 3.83 -13.25 6.20
N ILE A 171 3.24 -13.17 5.02
CA ILE A 171 3.69 -12.39 3.85
C ILE A 171 2.51 -11.62 3.23
N SER A 172 2.81 -10.50 2.60
CA SER A 172 1.88 -9.79 1.71
C SER A 172 2.04 -10.33 0.30
N LEU A 173 1.05 -11.05 -0.21
CA LEU A 173 0.98 -11.46 -1.60
C LEU A 173 0.42 -10.28 -2.43
N SER A 174 1.18 -9.79 -3.41
CA SER A 174 0.70 -8.83 -4.42
C SER A 174 0.60 -9.56 -5.75
N ILE A 175 -0.60 -9.60 -6.33
CA ILE A 175 -0.83 -10.15 -7.67
C ILE A 175 -1.01 -8.97 -8.60
N THR A 176 0.01 -8.70 -9.40
CA THR A 176 0.08 -7.55 -10.32
C THR A 176 -0.24 -8.04 -11.73
N GLY A 177 -1.30 -7.51 -12.33
CA GLY A 177 -1.61 -7.81 -13.73
C GLY A 177 -0.92 -6.85 -14.69
N THR A 178 -0.54 -7.33 -15.87
CA THR A 178 -0.10 -6.47 -16.96
C THR A 178 -1.30 -5.80 -17.63
N PHE A 179 -1.27 -4.47 -17.83
CA PHE A 179 -2.25 -3.63 -18.54
C PHE A 179 -3.74 -3.82 -18.10
N ASP A 180 -4.36 -2.78 -17.54
CA ASP A 180 -5.81 -2.70 -17.19
C ASP A 180 -6.35 -3.71 -16.15
N LEU A 181 -5.54 -4.70 -15.76
CA LEU A 181 -5.91 -5.66 -14.73
C LEU A 181 -5.78 -5.09 -13.31
N PRO A 182 -6.65 -5.49 -12.37
CA PRO A 182 -6.60 -5.02 -11.00
C PRO A 182 -5.41 -5.62 -10.23
N ASP A 183 -4.66 -4.78 -9.50
CA ASP A 183 -3.71 -5.24 -8.48
C ASP A 183 -4.46 -5.75 -7.25
N ILE A 184 -4.08 -6.94 -6.79
CA ILE A 184 -4.71 -7.62 -5.67
C ILE A 184 -3.67 -7.87 -4.59
N ARG A 185 -3.95 -7.34 -3.41
CA ARG A 185 -3.11 -7.55 -2.23
C ARG A 185 -3.82 -8.39 -1.19
N LEU A 186 -3.21 -9.51 -0.82
CA LEU A 186 -3.71 -10.44 0.16
C LEU A 186 -2.65 -10.75 1.20
N ARG A 187 -3.12 -11.11 2.39
CA ARG A 187 -2.29 -11.61 3.48
C ARG A 187 -2.32 -13.13 3.49
N ALA A 188 -1.13 -13.73 3.47
CA ALA A 188 -0.99 -15.17 3.53
C ALA A 188 0.11 -15.59 4.52
N GLN A 189 0.02 -16.83 4.99
CA GLN A 189 1.03 -17.53 5.75
C GLN A 189 1.61 -18.66 4.89
N ILE A 190 2.92 -18.85 4.96
CA ILE A 190 3.58 -19.99 4.34
C ILE A 190 3.20 -21.26 5.12
N SER A 191 2.43 -22.16 4.52
CA SER A 191 2.06 -23.45 5.13
C SER A 191 3.02 -24.58 4.76
N GLY A 192 3.71 -24.47 3.62
CA GLY A 192 4.67 -25.46 3.16
C GLY A 192 5.75 -24.85 2.26
N VAL A 193 6.95 -25.43 2.31
CA VAL A 193 8.10 -25.06 1.46
C VAL A 193 8.75 -26.33 0.95
N GLN A 194 8.85 -26.47 -0.37
CA GLN A 194 9.49 -27.61 -1.01
C GLN A 194 10.53 -27.15 -2.01
N LYS A 195 11.79 -27.58 -1.82
CA LYS A 195 12.84 -27.33 -2.80
C LYS A 195 12.48 -28.04 -4.10
N SER A 196 12.37 -27.27 -5.17
CA SER A 196 11.90 -27.71 -6.47
C SER A 196 13.05 -27.71 -7.45
N ARG A 197 13.05 -28.66 -8.38
CA ARG A 197 13.96 -28.69 -9.52
C ARG A 197 13.10 -28.56 -10.76
N VAL A 198 13.26 -27.44 -11.47
CA VAL A 198 12.58 -27.21 -12.73
C VAL A 198 13.61 -27.40 -13.84
N GLU A 199 13.28 -28.22 -14.84
CA GLU A 199 14.14 -28.44 -15.99
C GLU A 199 14.48 -27.10 -16.66
N GLY A 200 15.76 -26.90 -17.00
CA GLY A 200 16.26 -25.62 -17.52
C GLY A 200 16.71 -24.60 -16.47
N PHE A 201 16.39 -24.82 -15.18
CA PHE A 201 16.76 -23.92 -14.07
C PHE A 201 17.66 -24.56 -13.02
N ASN A 202 18.45 -25.58 -13.40
CA ASN A 202 19.34 -26.32 -12.49
C ASN A 202 20.44 -25.44 -11.85
N TRP A 203 20.64 -24.23 -12.35
CA TRP A 203 21.60 -23.25 -11.83
C TRP A 203 21.08 -22.46 -10.63
N ALA A 204 19.78 -22.52 -10.33
CA ALA A 204 19.16 -21.80 -9.22
C ALA A 204 18.46 -22.74 -8.23
N ASP A 205 18.51 -22.37 -6.96
CA ASP A 205 17.68 -22.98 -5.94
C ASP A 205 16.26 -22.44 -6.04
N LEU A 206 15.32 -23.29 -6.47
CA LEU A 206 13.91 -22.96 -6.54
C LEU A 206 13.15 -23.56 -5.35
N TYR A 207 12.15 -22.84 -4.88
CA TYR A 207 11.29 -23.25 -3.78
C TYR A 207 9.83 -23.10 -4.20
N THR A 208 9.05 -24.18 -4.12
CA THR A 208 7.60 -24.13 -4.24
C THR A 208 7.03 -23.86 -2.86
N LEU A 209 6.30 -22.76 -2.73
CA LEU A 209 5.60 -22.34 -1.53
C LEU A 209 4.13 -22.77 -1.61
N SER A 210 3.59 -23.25 -0.50
CA SER A 210 2.14 -23.37 -0.29
C SER A 210 1.67 -22.25 0.63
N LEU A 211 0.63 -21.54 0.22
CA LEU A 211 0.09 -20.39 0.93
C LEU A 211 -1.29 -20.68 1.53
N GLU A 212 -1.48 -20.28 2.78
CA GLU A 212 -2.78 -20.23 3.47
C GLU A 212 -3.15 -18.78 3.77
N PHE A 213 -4.36 -18.36 3.42
CA PHE A 213 -4.75 -16.96 3.54
C PHE A 213 -5.22 -16.60 4.96
N GLU A 214 -4.67 -15.52 5.54
CA GLU A 214 -5.01 -15.04 6.89
C GLU A 214 -6.16 -14.02 6.83
N HIS A 215 -7.24 -14.38 6.15
CA HIS A 215 -8.46 -13.59 6.00
C HIS A 215 -9.72 -14.42 6.29
N PRO A 216 -10.84 -13.79 6.67
CA PRO A 216 -12.13 -14.47 6.74
C PRO A 216 -12.53 -15.01 5.35
N GLY A 217 -12.92 -16.27 5.27
CA GLY A 217 -13.20 -16.93 3.99
C GLY A 217 -14.38 -16.33 3.23
N ASP A 218 -15.39 -15.83 3.93
CA ASP A 218 -16.49 -15.04 3.37
C ASP A 218 -16.01 -13.71 2.78
N ALA A 219 -15.08 -13.03 3.46
CA ALA A 219 -14.50 -11.78 2.98
C ALA A 219 -13.62 -11.97 1.73
N ILE A 220 -12.82 -13.05 1.67
CA ILE A 220 -12.09 -13.42 0.44
C ILE A 220 -13.07 -13.71 -0.68
N ARG A 221 -14.07 -14.58 -0.44
CA ARG A 221 -15.07 -14.94 -1.45
C ARG A 221 -15.77 -13.72 -2.03
N ALA A 222 -16.19 -12.79 -1.17
CA ALA A 222 -16.82 -11.55 -1.59
C ALA A 222 -15.88 -10.66 -2.41
N LEU A 223 -14.61 -10.57 -2.04
CA LEU A 223 -13.61 -9.82 -2.81
C LEU A 223 -13.39 -10.44 -4.19
N ILE A 224 -13.16 -11.75 -4.25
CA ILE A 224 -12.87 -12.45 -5.50
C ILE A 224 -14.07 -12.43 -6.44
N ALA A 225 -15.28 -12.67 -5.94
CA ALA A 225 -16.50 -12.59 -6.75
C ALA A 225 -16.66 -11.22 -7.42
N GLN A 226 -16.32 -10.13 -6.72
CA GLN A 226 -16.36 -8.78 -7.26
C GLN A 226 -15.26 -8.50 -8.29
N ILE A 227 -14.10 -9.14 -8.17
CA ILE A 227 -13.04 -9.02 -9.17
C ILE A 227 -13.41 -9.80 -10.42
N LEU A 228 -13.87 -11.04 -10.25
CA LEU A 228 -14.29 -11.89 -11.37
C LEU A 228 -15.44 -11.27 -12.16
N SER A 229 -16.42 -10.64 -11.51
CA SER A 229 -17.51 -9.97 -12.23
C SER A 229 -16.99 -8.84 -13.14
N ARG A 230 -15.97 -8.10 -12.70
CA ARG A 230 -15.36 -7.03 -13.51
C ARG A 230 -14.56 -7.55 -14.69
N LEU A 231 -13.94 -8.72 -14.57
CA LEU A 231 -13.22 -9.37 -15.66
C LEU A 231 -14.20 -9.92 -16.73
N SER A 232 -15.38 -10.38 -16.32
CA SER A 232 -16.41 -10.86 -17.25
C SER A 232 -17.08 -9.72 -18.05
N ASP A 233 -17.20 -8.53 -17.47
CA ASP A 233 -17.82 -7.38 -18.14
C ASP A 233 -16.89 -6.70 -19.19
N SER A 234 -15.60 -7.08 -19.26
CA SER A 234 -14.64 -6.45 -20.19
C SER A 234 -14.62 -7.04 -21.61
N GLU A 235 -15.34 -8.14 -21.88
CA GLU A 235 -15.45 -8.72 -23.22
C GLU A 235 -16.44 -7.97 -24.13
N ASP A 236 -17.37 -7.19 -23.56
CA ASP A 236 -18.32 -6.34 -24.29
C ASP A 236 -17.93 -4.85 -24.20
N GLN A 237 -16.89 -4.46 -24.95
CA GLN A 237 -16.50 -3.05 -25.06
C GLN A 237 -17.55 -2.23 -25.84
N SER A 238 -18.61 -1.79 -25.17
CA SER A 238 -19.43 -0.61 -25.53
C SER A 238 -20.56 -0.32 -24.52
N SER A 239 -20.34 -0.55 -23.22
CA SER A 239 -21.26 -0.08 -22.17
C SER A 239 -20.53 0.76 -21.12
N ILE A 240 -20.60 2.06 -21.37
CA ILE A 240 -20.33 3.19 -20.48
C ILE A 240 -20.89 2.95 -19.06
N PHE A 241 -19.98 3.03 -18.07
CA PHE A 241 -20.22 3.40 -16.66
C PHE A 241 -21.26 2.58 -15.88
N ILE A 242 -20.81 1.52 -15.20
CA ILE A 242 -21.52 1.03 -14.02
C ILE A 242 -21.19 1.94 -12.83
N SER A 243 -22.21 2.68 -12.41
CA SER A 243 -22.26 3.47 -11.18
C SER A 243 -21.72 2.63 -10.01
N LEU A 244 -20.73 3.16 -9.29
CA LEU A 244 -20.21 2.62 -8.02
C LEU A 244 -21.22 2.79 -6.86
N GLU A 245 -22.49 3.07 -7.13
CA GLU A 245 -23.55 3.11 -6.13
C GLU A 245 -23.74 1.72 -5.51
N GLY A 246 -23.38 1.60 -4.22
CA GLY A 246 -23.41 0.34 -3.46
C GLY A 246 -22.05 -0.28 -3.17
N ALA A 247 -20.98 0.10 -3.87
CA ALA A 247 -19.64 -0.44 -3.61
C ALA A 247 -19.03 0.16 -2.31
N PRO A 248 -18.48 -0.67 -1.39
CA PRO A 248 -17.88 -0.18 -0.15
C PRO A 248 -16.74 0.82 -0.38
N ASP A 249 -16.68 1.90 0.42
CA ASP A 249 -15.71 3.02 0.31
C ASP A 249 -14.24 2.65 0.05
N TRP A 250 -13.80 1.48 0.53
CA TRP A 250 -12.41 1.04 0.42
C TRP A 250 -12.07 0.45 -0.95
N LEU A 251 -13.04 -0.18 -1.62
CA LEU A 251 -12.95 -0.58 -3.03
C LEU A 251 -13.01 0.64 -3.94
N ARG A 252 -13.74 1.69 -3.53
CA ARG A 252 -13.65 2.99 -4.21
C ARG A 252 -12.25 3.57 -4.10
N SER A 253 -11.52 3.39 -2.99
CA SER A 253 -10.13 3.84 -2.84
C SER A 253 -9.13 3.07 -3.72
N VAL A 254 -9.36 1.77 -3.95
CA VAL A 254 -8.55 0.96 -4.88
C VAL A 254 -8.90 1.31 -6.33
N ALA A 255 -10.19 1.45 -6.65
CA ALA A 255 -10.65 1.89 -7.97
C ALA A 255 -10.27 3.35 -8.28
N THR A 256 -10.13 4.24 -7.28
CA THR A 256 -9.61 5.60 -7.51
C THR A 256 -8.10 5.59 -7.74
N ALA A 257 -7.34 4.75 -7.05
CA ALA A 257 -5.92 4.56 -7.37
C ALA A 257 -5.71 4.05 -8.80
N VAL A 258 -6.60 3.18 -9.29
CA VAL A 258 -6.62 2.70 -10.69
C VAL A 258 -7.12 3.78 -11.67
N ARG A 259 -8.11 4.62 -11.28
CA ARG A 259 -8.59 5.74 -12.13
C ARG A 259 -7.52 6.79 -12.38
N PHE A 260 -6.66 7.13 -11.41
CA PHE A 260 -5.55 8.06 -11.65
C PHE A 260 -4.54 7.55 -12.68
N SER A 261 -4.49 6.23 -12.92
CA SER A 261 -3.65 5.64 -13.96
C SER A 261 -4.31 5.62 -15.35
N MET A 262 -5.62 5.86 -15.47
CA MET A 262 -6.39 5.62 -16.71
C MET A 262 -7.34 6.73 -17.14
N SER A 263 -7.63 7.72 -16.29
CA SER A 263 -8.47 8.85 -16.64
C SER A 263 -7.69 10.16 -16.61
N ASN A 264 -6.92 10.43 -17.68
CA ASN A 264 -6.78 11.79 -18.18
C ASN A 264 -7.06 11.84 -19.69
N ARG A 265 -8.27 11.40 -20.06
CA ARG A 265 -9.00 11.86 -21.25
C ARG A 265 -10.46 12.13 -20.84
N LYS A 266 -10.72 13.42 -20.63
CA LYS A 266 -11.99 14.18 -20.72
C LYS A 266 -13.24 13.76 -19.92
N ALA A 267 -13.69 14.79 -19.20
CA ALA A 267 -15.07 15.29 -19.00
C ALA A 267 -15.88 14.81 -17.78
N ASP A 268 -15.75 15.62 -16.73
CA ASP A 268 -16.80 16.44 -16.10
C ASP A 268 -18.04 15.80 -15.45
N VAL A 269 -18.16 16.01 -14.13
CA VAL A 269 -19.26 16.67 -13.40
C VAL A 269 -19.32 16.11 -11.97
N GLY A 270 -19.13 17.00 -10.97
CA GLY A 270 -19.66 16.77 -9.61
C GLY A 270 -18.74 17.10 -8.43
N VAL A 271 -18.44 18.39 -8.27
CA VAL A 271 -18.11 19.12 -7.02
C VAL A 271 -17.63 18.26 -5.84
N ARG A 272 -16.30 18.18 -5.68
CA ARG A 272 -15.63 18.12 -4.38
C ARG A 272 -14.44 19.07 -4.45
N ASP A 273 -14.13 19.77 -3.36
CA ASP A 273 -12.95 20.61 -3.20
C ASP A 273 -11.67 19.78 -3.45
N GLU A 274 -11.32 19.63 -4.72
CA GLU A 274 -10.02 19.20 -5.17
C GLU A 274 -9.10 20.39 -4.99
N VAL A 275 -8.03 20.19 -4.23
CA VAL A 275 -6.95 21.16 -4.11
C VAL A 275 -6.28 21.22 -5.48
N ARG A 276 -6.76 22.11 -6.34
CA ARG A 276 -6.20 22.39 -7.65
C ARG A 276 -4.92 23.20 -7.49
N SER A 277 -3.95 22.92 -8.34
CA SER A 277 -2.74 23.75 -8.42
C SER A 277 -3.09 25.16 -8.92
N CYS A 278 -2.23 26.14 -8.67
CA CYS A 278 -2.41 27.50 -9.16
C CYS A 278 -2.54 27.50 -10.70
N LEU A 279 -1.73 26.71 -11.41
CA LEU A 279 -1.85 26.53 -12.86
C LEU A 279 -3.17 25.90 -13.30
N GLU A 280 -3.64 24.87 -12.61
CA GLU A 280 -4.91 24.20 -12.95
C GLU A 280 -6.13 25.10 -12.72
N SER A 281 -6.03 26.07 -11.81
CA SER A 281 -7.09 27.01 -11.48
C SER A 281 -7.07 28.27 -12.35
N GLU A 282 -5.89 28.85 -12.58
CA GLU A 282 -5.75 30.12 -13.30
C GLU A 282 -5.63 29.93 -14.82
N ARG A 283 -4.99 28.85 -15.27
CA ARG A 283 -4.59 28.64 -16.67
C ARG A 283 -4.69 27.15 -17.09
N PRO A 284 -5.88 26.54 -17.02
CA PRO A 284 -6.06 25.14 -17.39
C PRO A 284 -5.61 24.85 -18.84
N GLU A 285 -5.74 25.82 -19.75
CA GLU A 285 -5.27 25.71 -21.13
C GLU A 285 -3.76 25.50 -21.24
N ALA A 286 -2.98 26.05 -20.31
CA ALA A 286 -1.53 25.88 -20.28
C ALA A 286 -1.15 24.47 -19.85
N VAL A 287 -1.87 23.93 -18.87
CA VAL A 287 -1.69 22.54 -18.41
C VAL A 287 -2.02 21.56 -19.54
N GLU A 288 -3.14 21.77 -20.25
CA GLU A 288 -3.51 20.94 -21.40
C GLU A 288 -2.43 20.95 -22.49
N ARG A 289 -1.87 22.13 -22.81
CA ARG A 289 -0.78 22.24 -23.78
C ARG A 289 0.48 21.53 -23.30
N LEU A 290 0.90 21.73 -22.04
CA LEU A 290 2.09 21.08 -21.47
C LEU A 290 1.94 19.56 -21.47
N ILE A 291 0.75 19.04 -21.18
CA ILE A 291 0.42 17.62 -21.27
C ILE A 291 0.59 17.11 -22.71
N ALA A 292 0.16 17.88 -23.72
CA ALA A 292 0.27 17.48 -25.12
C ALA A 292 1.73 17.30 -25.58
N GLY A 293 2.67 18.05 -25.00
CA GLY A 293 4.11 17.91 -25.25
C GLY A 293 4.86 17.00 -24.28
N TRP A 294 4.19 16.48 -23.24
CA TRP A 294 4.87 15.79 -22.12
C TRP A 294 5.51 14.48 -22.56
N GLY A 295 6.78 14.29 -22.19
CA GLY A 295 7.55 13.09 -22.53
C GLY A 295 8.32 13.17 -23.86
N ASN A 296 8.11 14.23 -24.65
CA ASN A 296 8.95 14.56 -25.79
C ASN A 296 9.66 15.89 -25.54
N VAL A 297 11.00 15.84 -25.48
CA VAL A 297 11.87 16.98 -25.20
C VAL A 297 11.63 18.17 -26.15
N ASN A 298 11.42 17.92 -27.44
CA ASN A 298 11.24 18.98 -28.43
C ASN A 298 9.83 19.58 -28.37
N ASP A 299 8.81 18.72 -28.26
CA ASP A 299 7.41 19.17 -28.25
C ASP A 299 7.11 19.92 -26.94
N PHE A 300 7.60 19.43 -25.80
CA PHE A 300 7.51 20.13 -24.53
C PHE A 300 8.21 21.49 -24.58
N ASP A 301 9.39 21.59 -25.19
CA ASP A 301 10.11 22.86 -25.28
C ASP A 301 9.42 23.89 -26.16
N VAL A 302 8.85 23.47 -27.29
CA VAL A 302 8.04 24.35 -28.16
C VAL A 302 6.83 24.88 -27.40
N VAL A 303 6.10 24.01 -26.71
CA VAL A 303 4.93 24.40 -25.92
C VAL A 303 5.32 25.32 -24.76
N PHE A 304 6.38 24.97 -24.02
CA PHE A 304 6.83 25.74 -22.88
C PHE A 304 7.29 27.15 -23.31
N GLN A 305 8.02 27.25 -24.42
CA GLN A 305 8.41 28.54 -24.99
C GLN A 305 7.21 29.36 -25.46
N ASP A 306 6.20 28.75 -26.08
CA ASP A 306 4.96 29.43 -26.46
C ASP A 306 4.21 30.01 -25.24
N LEU A 307 4.16 29.25 -24.14
CA LEU A 307 3.55 29.68 -22.88
C LEU A 307 4.32 30.80 -22.18
N VAL A 308 5.66 30.79 -22.26
CA VAL A 308 6.53 31.79 -21.63
C VAL A 308 6.69 33.06 -22.48
N LEU A 309 6.72 32.92 -23.80
CA LEU A 309 7.07 33.98 -24.76
C LEU A 309 5.90 34.44 -25.63
N SER A 310 4.66 34.04 -25.32
CA SER A 310 3.43 34.34 -26.08
C SER A 310 3.52 35.61 -26.94
N ARG A 311 3.37 35.40 -28.25
CA ARG A 311 3.61 36.37 -29.34
C ARG A 311 2.55 37.48 -29.47
N ASP A 312 1.48 37.44 -28.68
CA ASP A 312 0.39 38.39 -28.76
C ASP A 312 0.54 39.48 -27.68
N GLU A 313 1.23 40.57 -28.04
CA GLU A 313 1.35 41.94 -27.47
C GLU A 313 1.24 42.23 -25.95
N GLN A 314 1.01 41.26 -25.07
CA GLN A 314 1.09 41.39 -23.62
C GLN A 314 1.64 40.09 -23.03
N PRO A 315 2.73 40.13 -22.24
CA PRO A 315 3.22 38.94 -21.57
C PRO A 315 2.09 38.36 -20.72
N PRO A 316 1.85 37.04 -20.75
CA PRO A 316 0.86 36.41 -19.90
C PRO A 316 1.19 36.79 -18.45
N ALA A 317 0.26 37.50 -17.81
CA ALA A 317 0.38 37.90 -16.42
C ALA A 317 0.19 36.65 -15.55
N TRP A 318 1.19 35.78 -15.53
CA TRP A 318 1.29 34.65 -14.64
C TRP A 318 1.41 35.18 -13.21
N SER A 319 0.64 34.61 -12.28
CA SER A 319 0.90 34.80 -10.86
C SER A 319 2.28 34.22 -10.49
N GLN A 320 2.84 34.68 -9.37
CA GLN A 320 4.13 34.16 -8.88
C GLN A 320 4.05 32.65 -8.60
N GLU A 321 2.90 32.18 -8.08
CA GLU A 321 2.64 30.77 -7.81
C GLU A 321 2.56 29.94 -9.11
N ALA A 322 1.85 30.42 -10.13
CA ALA A 322 1.81 29.76 -11.43
C ALA A 322 3.19 29.70 -12.10
N TRP A 323 4.01 30.75 -11.95
CA TRP A 323 5.39 30.76 -12.42
C TRP A 323 6.27 29.70 -11.75
N ASP A 324 6.13 29.55 -10.43
CA ASP A 324 6.92 28.60 -9.66
C ASP A 324 6.49 27.15 -9.97
N GLU A 325 5.20 26.91 -10.20
CA GLU A 325 4.71 25.64 -10.71
C GLU A 325 5.22 25.33 -12.13
N LEU A 326 5.25 26.31 -13.05
CA LEU A 326 5.81 26.11 -14.39
C LEU A 326 7.29 25.72 -14.35
N LYS A 327 8.08 26.37 -13.50
CA LYS A 327 9.50 26.03 -13.30
C LYS A 327 9.66 24.63 -12.72
N LEU A 328 8.81 24.25 -11.77
CA LEU A 328 8.81 22.91 -11.21
C LEU A 328 8.52 21.87 -12.31
N LEU A 329 7.48 22.09 -13.12
CA LEU A 329 7.12 21.20 -14.22
C LEU A 329 8.24 21.07 -15.25
N GLN A 330 8.90 22.17 -15.60
CA GLN A 330 10.07 22.16 -16.48
C GLN A 330 11.23 21.36 -15.87
N SER A 331 11.55 21.56 -14.60
CA SER A 331 12.63 20.85 -13.91
C SER A 331 12.37 19.35 -13.87
N VAL A 332 11.14 18.94 -13.54
CA VAL A 332 10.73 17.53 -13.51
C VAL A 332 10.82 16.91 -14.90
N HIS A 333 10.32 17.62 -15.93
CA HIS A 333 10.40 17.14 -17.29
C HIS A 333 11.85 16.95 -17.75
N ASP A 334 12.71 17.96 -17.52
CA ASP A 334 14.11 17.94 -17.95
C ASP A 334 14.94 16.89 -17.19
N GLU A 335 14.61 16.59 -15.93
CA GLU A 335 15.23 15.52 -15.15
C GLU A 335 14.85 14.12 -15.66
N VAL A 336 13.58 13.92 -16.05
CA VAL A 336 13.07 12.62 -16.48
C VAL A 336 13.37 12.31 -17.95
N TYR A 337 13.22 13.30 -18.83
CA TYR A 337 13.30 13.12 -20.29
C TYR A 337 14.54 13.77 -20.92
N GLY A 338 15.29 14.57 -20.17
CA GLY A 338 16.43 15.35 -20.66
C GLY A 338 16.02 16.74 -21.15
N ALA A 339 17.01 17.62 -21.32
CA ALA A 339 16.81 18.99 -21.80
C ALA A 339 17.23 19.13 -23.28
N PRO A 340 16.59 20.03 -24.05
CA PRO A 340 17.00 20.32 -25.41
C PRO A 340 18.41 20.95 -25.44
N PRO A 341 19.25 20.65 -26.44
CA PRO A 341 20.62 21.15 -26.52
C PRO A 341 20.71 22.69 -26.57
N HIS A 342 19.67 23.37 -27.08
CA HIS A 342 19.57 24.82 -27.16
C HIS A 342 19.07 25.51 -25.88
N ARG A 343 18.55 24.76 -24.89
CA ARG A 343 18.00 25.33 -23.63
C ARG A 343 19.09 25.65 -22.59
N ASN A 344 20.31 25.18 -22.78
CA ASN A 344 21.45 25.38 -21.87
C ASN A 344 21.90 26.84 -21.66
N THR A 345 21.25 27.81 -22.32
CA THR A 345 21.68 29.21 -22.30
C THR A 345 20.66 30.21 -21.75
N TRP A 346 19.38 29.86 -21.51
CA TRP A 346 18.33 30.89 -21.37
C TRP A 346 17.50 30.94 -20.07
N LEU A 347 17.62 30.01 -19.12
CA LEU A 347 16.78 30.04 -17.89
C LEU A 347 17.53 29.88 -16.56
N ARG A 348 18.83 30.22 -16.50
CA ARG A 348 19.55 30.39 -15.23
C ARG A 348 19.71 31.85 -14.77
N GLY A 349 19.13 32.83 -15.45
CA GLY A 349 19.31 34.22 -15.05
C GLY A 349 18.19 35.17 -15.49
N GLY A 350 17.49 35.71 -14.49
CA GLY A 350 17.02 37.10 -14.52
C GLY A 350 15.59 37.31 -15.02
N ARG A 351 14.75 37.85 -14.11
CA ARG A 351 13.56 38.61 -14.45
C ARG A 351 13.92 39.77 -15.40
N LEU A 352 13.05 40.05 -16.37
CA LEU A 352 12.79 41.41 -16.84
C LEU A 352 11.37 41.78 -16.41
#